data_AF-A0A820TB72-F1
#
_entry.id   AF-A0A820TB72-F1
#
_cell.length_a   1.000
_cell.length_b   1.000
_cell.length_c   1.000
_cell.angle_alpha   90.00
_cell.angle_beta   90.00
_cell.angle_gamma   90.00
#
_symmetry.space_group_name_H-M   'P 1'
#
loop_
_entity.id
_entity.type
_entity.pdbx_description
1 polymer ?
#
loop_
_entity_poly.entity_id
_entity_poly.type
_entity_poly.pdbx_seq_one_letter_code
_entity_poly.pdbx_strand_id
1 'polypeptide(L)'
;YTLDECVPLIQAIHDIAIKINPQVIVLCHGGPIAEPDDVQYILARTHGIKGFFGASSMERLPTEIALVENTKRFKKLELTKKN
;
A
#
# COMPACT_ATOMS: atom_id res chain seq x y z
N TYR A 1 14.71 2.44 4.04
CA TYR A 1 14.07 3.05 2.87
C TYR A 1 12.89 3.87 3.32
N THR A 2 12.97 5.19 3.15
CA THR A 2 11.84 6.11 3.16
C THR A 2 11.17 6.14 1.78
N LEU A 3 9.98 6.73 1.66
CA LEU A 3 9.35 6.93 0.35
C LEU A 3 10.25 7.75 -0.60
N ASP A 4 10.94 8.76 -0.07
CA ASP A 4 11.88 9.59 -0.84
C ASP A 4 13.06 8.78 -1.38
N GLU A 5 13.59 7.85 -0.59
CA GLU A 5 14.67 6.95 -1.03
C GLU A 5 14.16 5.96 -2.09
N CYS A 6 12.88 5.59 -2.07
CA CYS A 6 12.29 4.65 -3.04
C CYS A 6 12.06 5.26 -4.43
N VAL A 7 11.67 6.54 -4.51
CA VAL A 7 11.37 7.22 -5.79
C VAL A 7 12.49 7.06 -6.83
N PRO A 8 13.75 7.47 -6.56
CA PRO A 8 14.81 7.38 -7.57
C PRO A 8 15.19 5.95 -7.90
N LEU A 9 15.07 5.01 -6.94
CA LEU A 9 15.36 3.60 -7.17
C LEU A 9 14.33 2.96 -8.12
N ILE A 10 13.04 3.22 -7.88
CA ILE A 10 11.95 2.71 -8.72
C ILE A 10 12.08 3.26 -10.15
N GLN A 11 12.38 4.55 -10.29
CA GLN A 11 12.55 5.16 -11.61
C GLN A 11 13.74 4.55 -12.37
N ALA A 12 14.88 4.38 -11.70
CA ALA A 12 16.06 3.78 -12.32
C ALA A 12 15.80 2.35 -12.83
N ILE A 13 15.08 1.54 -12.04
CA ILE A 13 14.71 0.17 -12.43
C ILE A 13 13.77 0.19 -13.64
N HIS A 14 12.75 1.05 -13.62
CA HIS A 14 11.82 1.21 -14.73
C HIS A 14 12.54 1.59 -16.03
N ASP A 15 13.42 2.59 -15.98
CA ASP A 15 14.09 3.12 -17.17
C ASP A 15 15.01 2.07 -17.81
N ILE A 16 15.65 1.23 -17.01
CA ILE A 16 16.45 0.10 -17.50
C ILE A 16 15.55 -0.97 -18.11
N ALA A 17 14.45 -1.33 -17.45
CA ALA A 17 13.54 -2.36 -17.93
C ALA A 17 12.92 -1.99 -19.29
N ILE A 18 12.49 -0.74 -19.47
CA ILE A 18 11.90 -0.25 -20.72
C ILE A 18 12.92 -0.17 -21.85
N LYS A 19 14.20 0.14 -21.57
CA LYS A 19 15.27 0.10 -22.58
C LYS A 19 15.49 -1.30 -23.15
N ILE A 20 15.30 -2.34 -22.33
CA ILE A 20 15.46 -3.74 -22.74
C ILE A 20 14.21 -4.25 -23.46
N ASN A 21 13.03 -3.97 -22.92
CA ASN A 21 11.77 -4.36 -23.52
C ASN A 21 10.71 -3.25 -23.32
N PRO A 22 10.38 -2.49 -24.38
CA PRO A 22 9.39 -1.41 -24.29
C PRO A 22 7.98 -1.87 -23.92
N GLN A 23 7.67 -3.17 -23.98
CA GLN A 23 6.36 -3.73 -23.66
C GLN A 23 6.26 -4.26 -22.22
N VAL A 24 7.34 -4.19 -21.43
CA VAL A 24 7.29 -4.66 -20.04
C VAL A 24 6.40 -3.76 -19.19
N ILE A 25 5.58 -4.37 -18.35
CA ILE A 25 4.76 -3.67 -17.36
C ILE A 25 5.56 -3.63 -16.05
N VAL A 26 5.81 -2.43 -15.54
CA VAL A 26 6.51 -2.22 -14.26
C VAL A 26 5.51 -1.76 -13.22
N LEU A 27 5.47 -2.47 -12.09
CA LEU A 27 4.66 -2.14 -10.91
C LEU A 27 5.59 -1.88 -9.72
N CYS A 28 5.16 -1.03 -8.79
CA CYS A 28 5.84 -0.86 -7.51
C CYS A 28 5.25 -1.81 -6.44
N HIS A 29 6.08 -2.21 -5.47
CA HIS A 29 5.68 -3.13 -4.40
C HIS A 29 6.63 -3.01 -3.20
N GLY A 30 6.09 -3.18 -1.99
CA GLY A 30 6.86 -3.40 -0.77
C GLY A 30 7.57 -2.17 -0.23
N GLY A 31 8.51 -2.41 0.70
CA GLY A 31 9.21 -1.34 1.42
C GLY A 31 8.22 -0.46 2.21
N PRO A 32 8.39 0.87 2.18
CA PRO A 32 7.48 1.80 2.85
C PRO A 32 6.16 2.05 2.08
N ILE A 33 5.88 1.37 0.97
CA ILE A 33 4.67 1.56 0.16
C ILE A 33 3.57 0.62 0.68
N ALA A 34 2.79 1.07 1.67
CA ALA A 34 1.85 0.21 2.40
C ALA A 34 0.39 0.64 2.25
N GLU A 35 0.12 1.93 2.08
CA GLU A 35 -1.22 2.49 2.01
C GLU A 35 -1.48 3.20 0.67
N PRO A 36 -2.75 3.48 0.31
CA PRO A 36 -3.08 4.18 -0.94
C PRO A 36 -2.34 5.52 -1.11
N ASP A 37 -2.13 6.27 -0.02
CA ASP A 37 -1.42 7.55 -0.05
C ASP A 37 0.07 7.38 -0.38
N ASP A 38 0.70 6.31 0.09
CA ASP A 38 2.09 5.97 -0.27
C ASP A 38 2.21 5.61 -1.75
N VAL A 39 1.25 4.83 -2.26
CA VAL A 39 1.19 4.48 -3.69
C VAL A 39 1.04 5.75 -4.52
N GLN A 40 0.13 6.63 -4.12
CA GLN A 40 -0.08 7.92 -4.78
C GLN A 40 1.17 8.80 -4.73
N TYR A 41 1.92 8.77 -3.61
CA TYR A 41 3.18 9.50 -3.44
C TYR A 41 4.21 9.08 -4.49
N ILE A 42 4.39 7.77 -4.68
CA ILE A 42 5.32 7.19 -5.65
C ILE A 42 4.87 7.47 -7.08
N LEU A 43 3.59 7.24 -7.41
CA LEU A 43 3.07 7.46 -8.76
C LEU A 43 3.14 8.93 -9.18
N ALA A 44 3.00 9.87 -8.24
CA ALA A 44 3.13 11.29 -8.52
C ALA A 44 4.57 11.75 -8.79
N ARG A 45 5.58 10.94 -8.43
CA ARG A 45 7.01 11.29 -8.49
C ARG A 45 7.83 10.37 -9.41
N THR A 46 7.16 9.43 -10.06
CA THR A 46 7.74 8.54 -11.05
C THR A 46 6.95 8.63 -12.35
N HIS A 47 7.52 8.18 -13.45
CA HIS A 47 6.86 8.14 -14.76
C HIS A 47 6.95 6.75 -15.37
N GLY A 48 5.92 6.37 -16.11
CA GLY A 48 5.85 5.10 -16.84
C GLY A 48 5.48 3.87 -16.00
N ILE A 49 5.63 3.93 -14.67
CA ILE A 49 5.11 2.93 -13.72
C ILE A 49 3.60 2.75 -13.95
N LYS A 50 3.15 1.49 -14.02
CA LYS A 50 1.77 1.14 -14.40
C LYS A 50 0.84 0.81 -13.23
N GLY A 51 1.35 0.86 -12.00
CA GLY A 51 0.55 0.67 -10.80
C GLY A 51 1.34 0.09 -9.63
N PHE A 52 0.63 -0.56 -8.74
CA PHE A 52 1.13 -1.14 -7.49
C PHE A 52 0.63 -2.57 -7.32
N PHE A 53 1.50 -3.45 -6.85
CA PHE A 53 1.14 -4.83 -6.49
C PHE A 53 0.99 -4.94 -4.97
N GLY A 54 -0.23 -5.13 -4.49
CA GLY A 54 -0.55 -5.25 -3.07
C GLY A 54 -0.68 -6.70 -2.61
N ALA A 55 -0.20 -6.98 -1.40
CA ALA A 55 -0.44 -8.25 -0.69
C ALA A 55 -0.97 -7.93 0.72
N SER A 56 -0.07 -7.80 1.71
CA SER A 56 -0.47 -7.43 3.08
C SER A 56 -1.23 -6.11 3.17
N SER A 57 -0.93 -5.14 2.29
CA SER A 57 -1.66 -3.87 2.18
C SER A 57 -3.11 -4.03 1.72
N MET A 58 -3.43 -5.11 1.02
CA MET A 58 -4.77 -5.37 0.48
C MET A 58 -5.60 -6.26 1.41
N GLU A 59 -4.98 -7.28 2.02
CA GLU A 59 -5.72 -8.27 2.82
C GLU A 59 -5.50 -8.12 4.33
N ARG A 60 -4.26 -7.96 4.79
CA ARG A 60 -3.92 -8.10 6.22
C ARG A 60 -4.23 -6.80 6.97
N LEU A 61 -3.63 -5.69 6.56
CA LEU A 61 -3.75 -4.42 7.27
C LEU A 61 -5.20 -3.93 7.35
N PRO A 62 -6.00 -3.93 6.27
CA PRO A 62 -7.41 -3.52 6.36
C PRO A 62 -8.23 -4.44 7.27
N THR A 63 -7.96 -5.75 7.23
CA THR A 63 -8.64 -6.74 8.08
C THR A 63 -8.30 -6.54 9.55
N GLU A 64 -7.03 -6.32 9.88
CA GLU A 64 -6.59 -6.07 11.25
C GLU A 64 -7.26 -4.83 11.84
N ILE A 65 -7.34 -3.73 11.08
CA ILE A 65 -8.03 -2.50 11.48
C ILE A 65 -9.51 -2.78 11.75
N ALA A 66 -10.21 -3.36 10.77
CA ALA A 66 -11.64 -3.62 10.87
C ALA A 66 -11.97 -4.57 12.04
N LEU A 67 -11.15 -5.60 12.25
CA LEU A 67 -11.31 -6.55 13.35
C LEU A 67 -11.14 -5.87 14.70
N VAL A 68 -10.09 -5.07 14.89
CA VAL A 68 -9.84 -4.34 16.13
C VAL A 68 -10.96 -3.36 16.44
N GLU A 69 -11.42 -2.59 15.44
CA GLU A 69 -12.53 -1.65 15.60
C GLU A 69 -13.84 -2.34 15.99
N ASN A 70 -14.16 -3.46 15.33
CA ASN A 70 -15.35 -4.24 15.65
C ASN A 70 -15.29 -4.82 17.06
N THR A 71 -14.14 -5.38 17.46
CA THR A 71 -13.93 -5.87 18.84
C THR A 71 -14.13 -4.75 19.86
N LYS A 72 -13.57 -3.55 19.60
CA LYS A 72 -13.77 -2.38 20.48
C LYS A 72 -15.25 -2.01 20.61
N ARG A 73 -16.05 -2.12 19.54
CA ARG A 73 -17.50 -1.84 19.56
C ARG A 73 -18.25 -2.83 20.45
N PHE A 74 -17.99 -4.13 20.33
CA PHE A 74 -18.59 -5.15 21.21
C PHE A 74 -18.20 -4.97 22.68
N LYS A 75 -16.94 -4.59 22.94
CA LYS A 75 -16.44 -4.35 24.30
C LYS A 75 -17.09 -3.15 24.99
N LYS A 76 -17.73 -2.24 24.25
CA LYS A 76 -18.42 -1.05 24.76
C LYS A 76 -19.92 -1.28 25.01
N LEU A 77 -20.44 -2.48 24.79
CA LEU A 77 -21.85 -2.78 25.05
C LEU A 77 -22.09 -2.80 26.56
N GLU A 78 -23.08 -2.03 27.00
CA GLU A 78 -23.54 -2.02 28.38
C GLU A 78 -24.66 -3.04 28.57
N LEU A 79 -24.61 -3.79 29.67
CA LEU A 79 -25.71 -4.68 30.05
C LEU A 79 -26.81 -3.85 30.70
N THR A 80 -27.93 -3.66 30.02
CA THR A 80 -29.14 -3.16 30.68
C THR A 80 -29.61 -4.16 31.73
N LYS A 81 -29.50 -3.81 33.01
CA LYS A 81 -30.18 -4.53 34.08
C LYS A 81 -31.69 -4.34 33.91
N LYS A 82 -32.42 -5.43 33.65
CA LYS A 82 -33.87 -5.44 33.86
C LYS A 82 -34.13 -5.51 35.37
N ASN A 83 -34.91 -4.55 35.87
CA ASN A 83 -35.53 -4.60 37.19
C ASN A 83 -36.52 -5.77 37.27
#